data_AF-B8FGT1-F1
#
_entry.id   AF-B8FGT1-F1
#
_cell.length_a   1.000
_cell.length_b   1.000
_cell.length_c   1.000
_cell.angle_alpha   90.00
_cell.angle_beta   90.00
_cell.angle_gamma   90.00
#
_symmetry.space_group_name_H-M   'P 1'
#
loop_
_entity.id
_entity.type
_entity.pdbx_description
1 polymer ?
#
loop_
_entity_poly.entity_id
_entity_poly.type
_entity_poly.pdbx_seq_one_letter_code
_entity_poly.pdbx_strand_id
1 'polypeptide(L)'
;MDGQLHIEILGQNFTFETQGDREKAQKAAEFLAHKVQAASKALDGPNTAANKMGVLVLAALDLAHSYLELKESHEGFLDQIGSRSERLLQRMENKGPGGEDRGGSSTPKSGGV
;
A
#
# COMPACT_ATOMS: atom_id res chain seq x y z
N MET A 1 -0.77 6.27 -26.25
CA MET A 1 0.37 6.17 -27.17
C MET A 1 1.04 4.85 -26.85
N ASP A 2 0.95 3.90 -27.76
CA ASP A 2 1.61 2.60 -27.61
C ASP A 2 3.10 2.78 -27.90
N GLY A 3 3.95 2.06 -27.18
CA GLY A 3 5.41 2.21 -27.27
C GLY A 3 6.12 0.88 -27.11
N GLN A 4 7.35 0.79 -27.62
CA GLN A 4 8.25 -0.34 -27.34
C GLN A 4 9.18 0.01 -26.18
N LEU A 5 9.28 -0.92 -25.24
CA LEU A 5 10.19 -0.87 -24.11
C LEU A 5 11.24 -1.96 -24.28
N HIS A 6 12.51 -1.56 -24.28
CA HIS A 6 13.66 -2.46 -24.34
C HIS A 6 14.31 -2.52 -22.98
N ILE A 7 14.52 -3.73 -22.47
CA ILE A 7 15.13 -3.95 -21.15
C ILE A 7 16.16 -5.07 -21.26
N GLU A 8 17.19 -5.01 -20.41
CA GLU A 8 18.20 -6.05 -20.30
C GLU A 8 18.11 -6.72 -18.91
N ILE A 9 17.95 -8.04 -18.89
CA ILE A 9 17.88 -8.84 -17.67
C ILE A 9 18.80 -10.06 -17.81
N LEU A 10 19.74 -10.25 -16.89
CA LEU A 10 20.70 -11.37 -16.90
C LEU A 10 21.47 -11.53 -18.23
N GLY A 11 21.81 -10.38 -18.85
CA GLY A 11 22.49 -10.30 -20.15
C GLY A 11 21.61 -10.66 -21.35
N GLN A 12 20.29 -10.74 -21.17
CA GLN A 12 19.32 -10.97 -22.24
C GLN A 12 18.48 -9.73 -22.47
N ASN A 13 18.38 -9.31 -23.74
CA ASN A 13 17.54 -8.21 -24.16
C ASN A 13 16.12 -8.69 -24.43
N PHE A 14 15.16 -7.98 -23.84
CA PHE A 14 13.74 -8.20 -24.06
C PHE A 14 13.11 -6.93 -24.61
N THR A 15 12.15 -7.11 -25.52
CA THR A 15 11.35 -6.01 -26.06
C THR A 15 9.88 -6.30 -25.77
N PHE A 16 9.21 -5.35 -25.14
CA PHE A 16 7.80 -5.45 -24.80
C PHE A 16 7.02 -4.30 -25.42
N GLU A 17 5.83 -4.62 -25.91
CA GLU A 17 4.86 -3.60 -26.25
C GLU A 17 4.22 -3.07 -24.96
N THR A 18 4.31 -1.76 -24.75
CA THR A 18 3.70 -1.09 -23.60
C THR A 18 2.33 -0.58 -24.03
N GLN A 19 1.27 -1.19 -23.48
CA GLN A 19 -0.07 -0.64 -23.56
C GLN A 19 -0.23 0.36 -22.41
N GLY A 20 -0.22 1.66 -22.74
CA GLY A 20 -0.44 2.74 -21.78
C GLY A 20 0.81 3.57 -21.47
N ASP A 21 1.01 3.89 -20.19
CA ASP A 21 2.02 4.85 -19.73
C ASP A 21 3.43 4.23 -19.73
N ARG A 22 4.23 4.60 -20.74
CA ARG A 22 5.62 4.17 -20.91
C ARG A 22 6.47 4.43 -19.67
N GLU A 23 6.23 5.52 -18.93
CA GLU A 23 7.01 5.86 -17.74
C GLU A 23 6.78 4.84 -16.62
N LYS A 24 5.53 4.39 -16.43
CA LYS A 24 5.21 3.34 -15.46
C LYS A 24 5.81 1.99 -15.88
N ALA A 25 5.78 1.68 -17.17
CA ALA A 25 6.40 0.46 -17.69
C ALA A 25 7.92 0.47 -17.48
N GLN A 26 8.58 1.60 -17.73
CA GLN A 26 10.00 1.80 -17.45
C GLN A 26 10.32 1.60 -15.96
N LYS A 27 9.55 2.21 -15.06
CA LYS A 27 9.71 2.04 -13.60
C LYS A 27 9.56 0.58 -13.17
N ALA A 28 8.60 -0.15 -13.75
CA ALA A 28 8.42 -1.58 -13.47
C ALA A 28 9.63 -2.40 -13.92
N ALA A 29 10.20 -2.09 -15.08
CA ALA A 29 11.41 -2.74 -15.59
C ALA A 29 12.64 -2.49 -14.70
N GLU A 30 12.84 -1.24 -14.27
CA GLU A 30 13.92 -0.87 -13.34
C GLU A 30 13.77 -1.60 -12.00
N PHE A 31 12.54 -1.70 -11.49
CA PHE A 31 12.25 -2.42 -10.26
C PHE A 31 12.53 -3.93 -10.38
N LEU A 32 12.14 -4.54 -11.51
CA LEU A 32 12.47 -5.93 -11.81
C LEU A 32 13.99 -6.16 -11.89
N ALA A 33 14.73 -5.27 -12.55
CA ALA A 33 16.19 -5.36 -12.64
C ALA A 33 16.85 -5.34 -11.25
N HIS A 34 16.36 -4.47 -10.35
CA HIS A 34 16.81 -4.42 -8.96
C HIS A 34 16.53 -5.73 -8.19
N LYS A 35 15.31 -6.29 -8.33
CA LYS A 35 14.93 -7.58 -7.70
C LYS A 35 15.78 -8.74 -8.22
N VAL A 36 16.04 -8.78 -9.52
CA VAL A 36 16.93 -9.78 -10.15
C VAL A 36 18.37 -9.65 -9.63
N GLN A 37 18.89 -8.43 -9.50
CA GLN A 37 20.23 -8.21 -8.95
C GLN A 37 20.33 -8.69 -7.49
N ALA A 38 19.31 -8.42 -6.67
CA ALA A 38 19.25 -8.89 -5.29
C ALA A 38 19.17 -10.42 -5.20
N ALA A 39 18.30 -11.04 -6.01
CA ALA A 39 18.17 -12.49 -6.10
C ALA A 39 19.46 -13.17 -6.57
N SER A 40 20.19 -12.56 -7.50
CA SER A 40 21.49 -13.08 -7.97
C SER A 40 22.51 -13.13 -6.84
N LYS A 41 22.59 -12.09 -6.00
CA LYS A 41 23.49 -12.05 -4.83
C LYS A 41 23.09 -13.07 -3.76
N ALA A 42 21.80 -13.29 -3.56
CA ALA A 42 21.30 -14.26 -2.58
C ALA A 42 21.60 -15.72 -2.97
N LEU A 43 21.77 -15.98 -4.27
CA LEU A 43 22.05 -17.30 -4.84
C LEU A 43 23.54 -17.57 -5.09
N ASP A 44 24.45 -16.68 -4.65
CA ASP A 44 25.91 -16.81 -4.83
C ASP A 44 26.50 -18.07 -4.17
N GLY A 45 26.29 -19.21 -4.85
CA GLY A 45 27.13 -20.39 -4.87
C GLY A 45 27.87 -20.47 -6.21
N PRO A 46 28.82 -21.40 -6.39
CA PRO A 46 29.82 -21.41 -7.47
C PRO A 46 29.29 -21.54 -8.92
N ASN A 47 27.99 -21.40 -9.16
CA ASN A 47 27.36 -21.58 -10.46
C ASN A 47 26.18 -20.61 -10.72
N THR A 48 26.27 -19.35 -10.26
CA THR A 48 25.22 -18.33 -10.49
C THR A 48 24.94 -18.04 -11.97
N ALA A 49 25.93 -18.23 -12.85
CA ALA A 49 25.72 -18.19 -14.29
C ALA A 49 24.86 -19.36 -14.82
N ALA A 50 24.86 -20.51 -14.15
CA ALA A 50 24.15 -21.71 -14.59
C ALA A 50 22.68 -21.76 -14.14
N ASN A 51 22.27 -20.97 -13.14
CA ASN A 51 20.89 -21.01 -12.63
C ASN A 51 20.13 -19.69 -12.84
N LYS A 52 20.18 -19.14 -14.07
CA LYS A 52 19.39 -17.96 -14.46
C LYS A 52 17.90 -18.12 -14.14
N MET A 53 17.36 -19.33 -14.34
CA MET A 53 15.97 -19.63 -13.99
C MET A 53 15.71 -19.50 -12.49
N GLY A 54 16.58 -20.03 -11.63
CA GLY A 54 16.47 -19.90 -10.18
C GLY A 54 16.52 -18.44 -9.71
N VAL A 55 17.38 -17.62 -10.32
CA VAL A 55 17.44 -16.17 -10.05
C VAL A 55 16.13 -15.49 -10.43
N LEU A 56 15.56 -15.81 -11.60
CA LEU A 56 14.28 -15.26 -12.03
C LEU A 56 13.11 -15.70 -11.14
N VAL A 57 13.06 -16.97 -10.74
CA VAL A 57 12.04 -17.50 -9.84
C VAL A 57 12.13 -16.82 -8.47
N LEU A 58 13.33 -16.66 -7.91
CA LEU A 58 13.52 -15.97 -6.64
C LEU A 58 13.13 -14.50 -6.73
N ALA A 59 13.52 -13.81 -7.81
CA ALA A 59 13.12 -12.43 -8.05
C ALA A 59 11.59 -12.28 -8.19
N ALA A 60 10.94 -13.21 -8.88
CA ALA A 60 9.48 -13.22 -9.03
C ALA A 60 8.76 -13.48 -7.70
N LEU A 61 9.27 -14.39 -6.87
CA LEU A 61 8.75 -14.67 -5.53
C LEU A 61 8.86 -13.44 -4.63
N ASP A 62 10.01 -12.78 -4.62
CA ASP A 62 10.23 -11.56 -3.82
C ASP A 62 9.35 -10.39 -4.34
N LEU A 63 9.15 -10.28 -5.65
CA LEU A 63 8.23 -9.30 -6.23
C LEU A 63 6.78 -9.55 -5.81
N ALA A 64 6.32 -10.81 -5.90
CA ALA A 64 4.97 -11.20 -5.51
C ALA A 64 4.73 -10.97 -4.01
N HIS A 65 5.73 -11.30 -3.18
CA HIS A 65 5.67 -11.04 -1.74
C HIS A 65 5.54 -9.55 -1.43
N SER A 66 6.42 -8.70 -2.00
CA SER A 66 6.36 -7.24 -1.81
C SER A 66 5.02 -6.64 -2.28
N TYR A 67 4.43 -7.16 -3.36
CA TYR A 67 3.13 -6.71 -3.84
C TYR A 67 2.01 -7.07 -2.86
N LEU A 68 2.00 -8.30 -2.33
CA LEU A 68 1.01 -8.76 -1.35
C LEU A 68 1.11 -7.95 -0.05
N GLU A 69 2.31 -7.74 0.48
CA GLU A 69 2.52 -6.92 1.68
C GLU A 69 2.03 -5.47 1.48
N LEU A 70 2.33 -4.87 0.33
CA LEU A 70 1.87 -3.51 0.03
C LEU A 70 0.34 -3.44 -0.06
N LYS A 71 -0.29 -4.46 -0.68
CA LYS A 71 -1.74 -4.54 -0.80
C LYS A 71 -2.39 -4.67 0.58
N GLU A 72 -1.92 -5.58 1.42
CA GLU A 72 -2.42 -5.78 2.78
C GLU A 72 -2.24 -4.52 3.63
N SER A 73 -1.09 -3.85 3.54
CA SER A 73 -0.83 -2.59 4.24
C SER A 73 -1.79 -1.47 3.81
N HIS A 74 -2.05 -1.36 2.50
CA HIS A 74 -2.97 -0.37 1.97
C HIS A 74 -4.42 -0.62 2.40
N GLU A 75 -4.88 -1.88 2.33
CA GLU A 75 -6.22 -2.27 2.82
C GLU A 75 -6.36 -1.96 4.32
N GLY A 76 -5.38 -2.35 5.14
CA GLY A 76 -5.38 -2.04 6.57
C GLY A 76 -5.35 -0.54 6.88
N PHE A 77 -4.69 0.27 6.05
CA PHE A 77 -4.69 1.73 6.18
C PHE A 77 -6.06 2.34 5.85
N LEU A 78 -6.71 1.87 4.78
CA LEU A 78 -8.05 2.31 4.41
C LEU A 78 -9.08 1.98 5.49
N ASP A 79 -9.02 0.79 6.08
CA ASP A 79 -9.90 0.40 7.20
C ASP A 79 -9.70 1.28 8.43
N GLN A 80 -8.45 1.64 8.74
CA GLN A 80 -8.15 2.57 9.83
C GLN A 80 -8.70 3.97 9.58
N ILE A 81 -8.58 4.48 8.35
CA ILE A 81 -9.17 5.78 7.99
C ILE A 81 -10.69 5.68 8.05
N GLY A 82 -11.29 4.65 7.48
CA GLY A 82 -12.74 4.44 7.46
C GLY A 82 -13.32 4.43 8.87
N SER A 83 -12.77 3.60 9.75
CA SER A 83 -13.21 3.50 11.15
C SER A 83 -13.00 4.80 11.94
N ARG A 84 -11.92 5.55 11.70
CA ARG A 84 -11.69 6.86 12.34
C ARG A 84 -12.68 7.91 11.85
N SER A 85 -12.93 7.95 10.55
CA SER A 85 -13.91 8.85 9.93
C SER A 85 -15.32 8.59 10.42
N GLU A 86 -15.74 7.33 10.50
CA GLU A 86 -17.05 6.93 11.02
C GLU A 86 -17.23 7.36 12.49
N ARG A 87 -16.23 7.14 13.34
CA ARG A 87 -16.23 7.63 14.73
C ARG A 87 -16.29 9.15 14.84
N LEU A 88 -15.70 9.87 13.88
CA LEU A 88 -15.79 11.34 13.85
C LEU A 88 -17.19 11.78 13.45
N LEU A 89 -17.79 11.18 12.42
CA LEU A 89 -19.17 11.44 11.99
C LEU A 89 -20.17 11.18 13.12
N GLN A 90 -20.11 10.02 13.77
CA GLN A 90 -20.97 9.69 14.92
C GLN A 90 -20.85 10.71 16.06
N ARG A 91 -19.64 11.23 16.32
CA ARG A 91 -19.44 12.26 17.35
C ARG A 91 -20.01 13.62 16.96
N MET A 92 -20.05 13.95 15.67
CA MET A 92 -20.66 15.18 15.17
C MET A 92 -22.18 15.08 15.14
N GLU A 93 -22.71 13.93 14.73
CA GLU A 93 -24.15 13.64 14.74
C GLU A 93 -24.71 13.63 16.16
N ASN A 94 -24.00 13.03 17.12
CA ASN A 94 -24.35 13.10 18.55
C ASN A 94 -24.20 14.51 19.16
N LYS A 95 -23.64 15.47 18.41
CA LYS A 95 -23.53 16.89 18.79
C LYS A 95 -24.47 17.81 18.00
N GLY A 96 -25.30 17.29 17.09
CA GLY A 96 -26.38 18.00 16.39
C GLY A 96 -27.58 18.30 17.31
N PRO A 97 -28.44 19.29 16.98
CA PRO A 97 -29.00 20.25 17.94
C PRO A 97 -30.08 19.64 18.84
N GLY A 98 -29.67 19.16 20.01
CA GLY A 98 -30.57 18.73 21.10
C GLY A 98 -30.14 19.25 22.47
N GLY A 99 -29.22 20.21 22.51
CA GLY A 99 -28.73 20.86 23.72
C GLY A 99 -29.44 22.18 24.03
N GLU A 100 -30.72 22.32 23.71
CA GLU A 100 -31.57 23.39 24.24
C GLU A 100 -32.44 22.84 25.37
N ASP A 101 -32.14 23.36 26.55
CA ASP A 101 -33.06 23.69 27.64
C ASP A 101 -33.96 22.58 28.21
N ARG A 102 -33.53 22.05 29.36
CA ARG A 102 -34.46 21.85 30.47
C ARG A 102 -33.91 22.52 31.72
N GLY A 103 -34.16 23.81 31.80
CA GLY A 103 -34.35 24.50 33.06
C GLY A 103 -35.19 23.67 34.03
N GLY A 104 -34.63 23.47 35.21
CA GLY A 104 -35.28 22.93 36.39
C GLY A 104 -34.82 23.75 37.59
N SER A 105 -35.27 25.00 37.65
CA SER A 105 -35.19 25.83 38.84
C SER A 105 -35.79 25.10 40.04
N SER A 106 -35.03 24.96 41.12
CA SER A 106 -35.57 24.61 42.44
C SER A 106 -34.64 25.15 43.54
N THR A 107 -34.68 26.46 43.74
CA THR A 107 -34.76 27.02 45.09
C THR A 107 -36.25 27.37 45.29
N PRO A 108 -36.85 27.20 46.49
CA PRO A 108 -36.46 28.10 47.59
C PRO A 108 -36.68 27.64 49.05
N LYS A 109 -36.17 28.51 49.93
CA LYS A 109 -36.59 28.89 51.29
C LYS A 109 -35.97 28.21 52.53
N SER A 110 -35.19 29.06 53.20
CA SER A 110 -34.92 29.19 54.63
C SER A 110 -36.16 29.06 55.55
N GLY A 111 -35.90 28.58 56.77
CA GLY A 111 -36.74 28.61 57.98
C GLY A 111 -36.74 27.23 58.64
N GLY A 112 -36.24 26.95 59.84
CA GLY A 112 -35.88 27.75 61.01
C GLY A 112 -36.39 26.98 62.24
N VAL A 113 -35.49 26.53 63.11
CA VAL A 113 -35.70 26.31 64.56
C VAL A 113 -34.36 26.50 65.25
#